data_AF-A0A7Y0EIK5-F1
#
_entry.id   AF-A0A7Y0EIK5-F1
#
_cell.length_a   1.000
_cell.length_b   1.000
_cell.length_c   1.000
_cell.angle_alpha   90.00
_cell.angle_beta   90.00
_cell.angle_gamma   90.00
#
_symmetry.space_group_name_H-M   'P 1'
#
loop_
_entity.id
_entity.type
_entity.pdbx_description
1 polymer ?
#
loop_
_entity_poly.entity_id
_entity_poly.type
_entity_poly.pdbx_seq_one_letter_code
_entity_poly.pdbx_strand_id
1 'polypeptide(L)' 'MLGIYFSGTGNTKHCIELFIKELDAAAKCISIEDASVLDEIRKSDFIVLAYPIYFSNLPKIVRDFIFQAGTRAKP' A
#
# COMPACT_ATOMS: atom_id res chain seq x y z
N MET A 1 -5.08 11.70 2.01
CA MET A 1 -5.09 10.37 1.34
C MET A 1 -3.94 9.51 1.85
N LEU A 2 -3.99 8.17 1.70
CA LEU A 2 -2.89 7.26 2.03
C LEU A 2 -2.42 6.46 0.79
N GLY A 3 -1.14 6.54 0.46
CA GLY A 3 -0.47 5.63 -0.45
C GLY A 3 0.13 4.44 0.32
N ILE A 4 -0.19 3.22 -0.09
CA ILE A 4 0.45 2.00 0.42
C ILE A 4 1.09 1.22 -0.73
N TYR A 5 2.25 0.60 -0.50
CA TYR A 5 2.94 -0.13 -1.56
C TYR A 5 3.72 -1.34 -1.11
N PHE A 6 3.95 -2.26 -2.05
CA PHE A 6 5.07 -3.20 -2.00
C PHE A 6 6.05 -2.85 -3.12
N SER A 7 7.36 -2.84 -2.85
CA SER A 7 8.36 -2.56 -3.88
C SER A 7 9.66 -3.32 -3.62
N GLY A 8 9.96 -4.31 -4.47
CA GLY A 8 11.19 -5.10 -4.32
C GLY A 8 12.47 -4.30 -4.62
N THR A 9 12.47 -3.48 -5.68
CA THR A 9 13.66 -2.72 -6.13
C THR A 9 13.47 -1.19 -6.10
N GLY A 10 12.35 -0.71 -5.56
CA GLY A 10 12.07 0.73 -5.42
C GLY A 10 11.29 1.37 -6.57
N ASN A 11 11.12 0.71 -7.72
CA ASN A 11 10.39 1.30 -8.86
C ASN A 11 8.94 1.64 -8.51
N THR A 12 8.20 0.70 -7.92
CA THR A 12 6.81 0.93 -7.48
C THR A 12 6.73 2.04 -6.44
N LYS A 13 7.66 2.07 -5.47
CA LYS A 13 7.75 3.14 -4.46
C LYS A 13 7.87 4.50 -5.13
N HIS A 14 8.79 4.65 -6.07
CA HIS A 14 8.98 5.89 -6.80
C HIS A 14 7.71 6.32 -7.55
N CYS A 15 7.07 5.40 -8.28
CA CYS A 15 5.85 5.70 -9.02
C CYS A 15 4.70 6.16 -8.12
N ILE A 16 4.43 5.47 -7.00
CA ILE A 16 3.34 5.85 -6.11
C ILE A 16 3.65 7.16 -5.37
N GLU A 17 4.90 7.39 -4.95
CA GLU A 17 5.28 8.63 -4.27
C GLU A 17 5.08 9.85 -5.17
N LEU A 18 5.42 9.74 -6.46
CA LEU A 18 5.11 10.79 -7.44
C LEU A 18 3.59 10.94 -7.61
N PHE A 19 2.88 9.85 -7.90
CA PHE A 19 1.45 9.88 -8.16
C PHE A 19 0.64 10.51 -7.02
N ILE A 20 0.90 10.12 -5.77
CA ILE A 20 0.11 10.64 -4.64
C ILE A 20 0.46 12.09 -4.32
N LYS A 21 1.72 12.52 -4.51
CA LYS A 21 2.14 13.90 -4.25
C LYS A 21 1.51 14.89 -5.22
N GLU A 22 1.28 14.47 -6.46
CA GLU A 22 0.56 15.27 -7.46
C GLU A 22 -0.94 15.42 -7.14
N LEU A 23 -1.52 14.47 -6.42
CA LEU A 23 -2.93 14.52 -6.02
C LEU A 23 -3.15 15.22 -4.66
N ASP A 24 -2.25 14.98 -3.71
CA ASP A 24 -2.29 15.50 -2.35
C ASP A 24 -0.86 15.58 -1.82
N ALA A 25 -0.29 16.79 -1.80
CA ALA A 25 1.09 17.02 -1.39
C ALA A 25 1.37 16.63 0.08
N ALA A 26 0.34 16.52 0.91
CA ALA A 26 0.45 16.11 2.31
C ALA A 26 0.16 14.60 2.52
N ALA A 27 -0.15 13.85 1.45
CA ALA A 27 -0.42 12.43 1.55
C ALA A 27 0.79 11.65 2.03
N LYS A 28 0.56 10.71 2.95
CA LYS A 28 1.57 9.76 3.40
C LYS A 28 1.72 8.62 2.39
N CYS A 29 2.96 8.13 2.23
CA CYS A 29 3.25 6.93 1.48
C CYS A 29 4.01 5.93 2.36
N ILE A 30 3.48 4.72 2.54
CA ILE A 30 4.06 3.72 3.45
C ILE A 30 4.14 2.34 2.80
N SER A 31 5.14 1.54 3.17
CA SER A 31 5.23 0.15 2.71
C SER A 31 4.16 -0.70 3.41
N ILE A 32 3.64 -1.73 2.74
CA ILE A 32 2.81 -2.77 3.40
C ILE A 32 3.59 -3.59 4.44
N GLU A 33 4.91 -3.48 4.43
CA GLU A 33 5.81 -4.11 5.40
C GLU A 33 6.02 -3.23 6.64
N ASP A 34 5.54 -1.98 6.63
CA ASP A 34 5.64 -1.09 7.77
C ASP A 34 4.68 -1.53 8.89
N ALA A 35 5.18 -1.59 10.12
CA ALA A 35 4.39 -2.03 11.28
C ALA A 35 3.16 -1.14 11.55
N SER A 36 3.22 0.13 11.15
CA SER A 36 2.12 1.10 11.35
C SER A 36 1.06 1.06 10.25
N VAL A 37 1.26 0.29 9.17
CA VAL A 37 0.41 0.36 7.97
C VAL A 37 -1.06 0.08 8.24
N LEU A 38 -1.37 -0.89 9.11
CA LEU A 38 -2.76 -1.24 9.42
C LEU A 38 -3.47 -0.13 10.19
N ASP A 39 -2.75 0.58 11.06
CA ASP A 39 -3.32 1.69 11.83
C ASP A 39 -3.54 2.92 10.95
N GLU A 40 -2.63 3.20 10.01
CA GLU A 40 -2.83 4.28 9.04
C GLU A 40 -3.96 3.95 8.05
N ILE A 41 -4.09 2.69 7.62
CA ILE A 41 -5.22 2.23 6.79
C ILE A 41 -6.56 2.50 7.51
N ARG A 42 -6.67 2.19 8.80
CA ARG A 42 -7.91 2.40 9.59
C ARG A 42 -8.29 3.88 9.75
N LYS A 43 -7.32 4.79 9.64
CA LYS A 43 -7.53 6.25 9.76
C LYS A 43 -7.77 6.93 8.41
N SER A 44 -7.76 6.19 7.31
CA SER A 44 -7.73 6.73 5.96
C SER A 44 -8.99 6.36 5.17
N ASP A 45 -9.71 7.37 4.69
CA ASP A 45 -10.93 7.17 3.88
C ASP A 45 -10.63 6.81 2.41
N PHE A 46 -9.42 7.11 1.94
CA PHE A 46 -9.00 6.85 0.57
C PHE A 46 -7.57 6.30 0.53
N ILE A 47 -7.44 5.12 -0.10
CA ILE A 47 -6.21 4.34 -0.14
C ILE A 47 -5.83 4.07 -1.60
N VAL A 48 -4.59 4.41 -1.95
CA VAL A 48 -3.96 4.01 -3.21
C VAL A 48 -3.03 2.85 -2.91
N LEU A 49 -3.26 1.68 -3.52
CA LEU A 49 -2.41 0.49 -3.38
C LEU A 49 -1.58 0.30 -4.65
N ALA A 50 -0.25 0.23 -4.52
CA ALA A 50 0.66 -0.05 -5.62
C ALA A 50 1.56 -1.27 -5.35
N TYR A 51 1.78 -2.10 -6.37
CA TYR A 51 2.69 -3.27 -6.29
C TYR A 51 3.26 -3.60 -7.68
N PRO A 52 4.42 -4.25 -7.76
CA PRO A 52 4.92 -4.79 -9.02
C PRO A 52 4.09 -6.00 -9.46
N ILE A 53 3.96 -6.23 -10.77
CA ILE A 53 3.32 -7.42 -11.31
C ILE A 53 4.35 -8.55 -11.45
N TYR A 54 4.08 -9.70 -10.84
CA TYR A 54 4.88 -10.92 -10.98
C TYR A 54 4.09 -11.95 -11.79
N PHE A 55 4.60 -12.34 -12.96
CA PHE A 55 3.96 -13.31 -13.85
C PHE A 55 2.46 -13.00 -14.12
N SER A 56 2.16 -11.75 -14.45
CA SER A 56 0.79 -11.26 -14.66
C SER A 56 -0.14 -11.40 -13.45
N ASN A 57 0.43 -11.49 -12.25
CA ASN A 57 -0.31 -11.64 -10.99
C ASN A 57 0.27 -10.72 -9.91
N LEU A 58 -0.47 -10.57 -8.81
CA LEU A 58 0.01 -9.86 -7.63
C LEU A 58 1.04 -10.72 -6.87
N PRO A 59 2.09 -10.12 -6.29
CA PRO A 59 3.07 -10.83 -5.47
C PRO A 59 2.41 -11.51 -4.27
N LYS A 60 2.88 -12.71 -3.90
CA LYS A 60 2.31 -13.47 -2.76
C LYS A 60 2.24 -12.64 -1.47
N ILE A 61 3.27 -11.84 -1.18
CA ILE A 61 3.30 -10.97 0.01
C ILE A 61 2.13 -9.97 0.02
N VAL A 62 1.78 -9.39 -1.14
CA VAL A 62 0.63 -8.48 -1.27
C VAL A 62 -0.68 -9.25 -1.05
N ARG A 63 -0.78 -10.47 -1.58
CA ARG A 63 -1.93 -11.37 -1.34
C ARG A 63 -2.14 -11.59 0.15
N ASP A 64 -1.09 -12.04 0.81
CA ASP A 64 -1.12 -12.41 2.21
C ASP A 64 -1.48 -11.20 3.07
N PHE A 65 -0.90 -10.03 2.76
CA PHE A 65 -1.23 -8.77 3.42
C PHE A 65 -2.72 -8.43 3.32
N ILE A 66 -3.31 -8.51 2.12
CA ILE A 66 -4.74 -8.21 1.91
C ILE A 66 -5.62 -9.18 2.71
N PHE A 67 -5.32 -10.48 2.71
CA PHE A 67 -6.09 -11.46 3.47
C PHE A 67 -5.95 -11.29 4.99
N GLN A 68 -4.76 -10.97 5.48
CA GLN A 68 -4.55 -10.70 6.91
C GLN A 68 -5.24 -9.41 7.37
N ALA A 69 -5.18 -8.37 6.55
CA ALA A 69 -5.89 -7.11 6.81
C ALA A 69 -7.42 -7.33 6.83
N GLY A 70 -7.95 -8.10 5.88
CA GLY A 70 -9.38 -8.39 5.78
C GLY A 70 -9.92 -9.31 6.89
N THR A 71 -9.12 -10.25 7.39
CA THR A 71 -9.54 -11.16 8.48
C THR A 71 -9.55 -10.48 9.85
N ARG A 72 -8.70 -9.47 10.07
CA ARG A 72 -8.70 -8.63 11.29
C ARG A 72 -9.79 -7.56 11.34
N ALA A 73 -10.61 -7.44 10.29
CA ALA A 73 -11.68 -6.45 10.19
C ALA A 73 -13.06 -6.97 10.67
N LYS A 74 -13.16 -8.20 11.20
CA LYS A 74 -14.37 -8.66 11.88
C LYS A 74 -14.31 -8.31 13.38
N PRO A 75 -15.34 -7.61 13.92
CA PRO A 75 -15.48 -7.40 15.36
C PRO A 75 -15.73 -8.73 16.10
#